data_AF-A0A8I1S3G9-F1
#
_entry.id   AF-A0A8I1S3G9-F1
#
_cell.length_a   1.000
_cell.length_b   1.000
_cell.length_c   1.000
_cell.angle_alpha   90.00
_cell.angle_beta   90.00
_cell.angle_gamma   90.00
#
_symmetry.space_group_name_H-M   'P 1'
#
loop_
_entity.id
_entity.type
_entity.pdbx_description
1 polymer ?
#
loop_
_entity_poly.entity_id
_entity_poly.type
_entity_poly.pdbx_seq_one_letter_code
_entity_poly.pdbx_strand_id
1 'polypeptide(L)'
;MRSVLPRRVPRHPRFRSGRVGLAVRLVALAAVGTMALAACTTSTPPTVTVTQHADGSQVTAPSLSTSPGAPTSSSTGGSATPTSSSATDAIRVTATPAFGSSDVGPNDPISVMAFHAQLKSMTMSGSDGSVVNGQMGDGNNSWSNTDKLKYGVKYTISGEAVGTDGTSQPIDGTITTVKPASTMAAYIQIPNDSTVGIAAPIVVTFAGTVTNRAAAEKELHVTINGGQQIEGSWGWMQDEDIQGKGVKQSRVHFRPKDFWPAKAKVHVEADLYGVNYGTGWGRENLTRDFNIGPKIIVKTDIEKHRLYVIQDDQVIKNYPVSYGKPASVDAGRTTVSGVHVITEKFEVKSMCNPKYGYCGIKEPWAVRINNNGEFIHANPETEKLGLLGKANITHGCVNMSVADAKDFYNLAYYGIPVDVEGTGVKMSYSDYIWDWGVDYNTWKSFSAL
;
A
#
# COMPACT_ATOMS: atom_id res chain seq x y z
N MET A 1 -9.22 38.43 56.39
CA MET A 1 -10.50 37.74 56.11
C MET A 1 -10.73 37.84 54.61
N ARG A 2 -10.83 36.82 53.76
CA ARG A 2 -11.20 35.40 53.92
C ARG A 2 -10.19 34.49 53.20
N SER A 3 -9.95 33.36 53.84
CA SER A 3 -9.13 32.23 53.42
C SER A 3 -9.88 31.37 52.39
N VAL A 4 -9.19 30.88 51.36
CA VAL A 4 -9.67 29.81 50.47
C VAL A 4 -8.65 28.67 50.55
N LEU A 5 -9.13 27.56 51.12
CA LEU A 5 -8.43 26.29 51.34
C LEU A 5 -8.18 25.53 50.01
N PRO A 6 -7.10 24.74 49.90
CA PRO A 6 -6.86 23.89 48.73
C PRO A 6 -7.65 22.56 48.82
N ARG A 7 -8.22 22.15 47.68
CA ARG A 7 -8.92 20.87 47.49
C ARG A 7 -7.93 19.69 47.54
N ARG A 8 -8.33 18.65 48.28
CA ARG A 8 -7.61 17.37 48.45
C ARG A 8 -7.58 16.54 47.16
N VAL A 9 -6.43 15.94 46.89
CA VAL A 9 -6.18 14.92 45.86
C VAL A 9 -6.57 13.52 46.38
N PRO A 10 -7.17 12.62 45.57
CA PRO A 10 -7.45 11.25 45.99
C PRO A 10 -6.17 10.39 45.99
N ARG A 11 -5.99 9.59 47.05
CA ARG A 11 -4.92 8.58 47.18
C ARG A 11 -5.27 7.33 46.36
N HIS A 12 -4.35 6.89 45.50
CA HIS A 12 -4.38 5.55 44.89
C HIS A 12 -3.94 4.46 45.89
N PRO A 13 -4.51 3.24 45.83
CA PRO A 13 -4.09 2.15 46.68
C PRO A 13 -2.79 1.50 46.18
N ARG A 14 -1.91 1.19 47.13
CA ARG A 14 -0.65 0.46 46.95
C ARG A 14 -0.93 -1.00 46.59
N PHE A 15 -0.44 -1.46 45.43
CA PHE A 15 -0.34 -2.88 45.13
C PHE A 15 1.03 -3.42 45.58
N ARG A 16 0.97 -4.49 46.39
CA ARG A 16 2.09 -5.24 46.94
C ARG A 16 2.82 -6.03 45.85
N SER A 17 4.15 -5.98 45.89
CA SER A 17 5.09 -6.79 45.14
C SER A 17 5.02 -8.27 45.55
N GLY A 18 4.66 -9.15 44.62
CA GLY A 18 4.85 -10.60 44.73
C GLY A 18 6.06 -11.03 43.90
N ARG A 19 7.11 -11.53 44.56
CA ARG A 19 8.22 -12.26 43.93
C ARG A 19 7.73 -13.65 43.54
N VAL A 20 7.88 -14.02 42.27
CA VAL A 20 7.81 -15.42 41.84
C VAL A 20 9.08 -15.73 41.06
N GLY A 21 9.83 -16.72 41.54
CA GLY A 21 11.10 -17.16 40.98
C GLY A 21 10.91 -17.84 39.64
N LEU A 22 11.80 -17.52 38.71
CA LEU A 22 11.92 -18.15 37.40
C LEU A 22 12.95 -19.29 37.52
N ALA A 23 12.51 -20.53 37.36
CA ALA A 23 13.36 -21.67 37.06
C ALA A 23 12.89 -22.26 35.73
N VAL A 24 13.62 -21.99 34.64
CA VAL A 24 13.38 -22.62 33.34
C VAL A 24 14.53 -23.56 33.04
N ARG A 25 14.20 -24.84 32.94
CA ARG A 25 15.07 -25.92 32.51
C ARG A 25 15.21 -25.90 30.98
N LEU A 26 16.45 -26.03 30.51
CA LEU A 26 16.80 -26.45 29.16
C LEU A 26 16.21 -27.83 28.85
N VAL A 27 15.57 -27.98 27.69
CA VAL A 27 15.51 -29.25 26.96
C VAL A 27 15.74 -28.94 25.49
N ALA A 28 16.87 -29.43 24.97
CA ALA A 28 17.16 -29.56 23.57
C ALA A 28 16.48 -30.83 23.04
N LEU A 29 15.85 -30.75 21.86
CA LEU A 29 15.62 -31.92 21.02
C LEU A 29 15.97 -31.59 19.57
N ALA A 30 17.04 -32.22 19.11
CA ALA A 30 17.40 -32.33 17.72
C ALA A 30 16.51 -33.39 17.05
N ALA A 31 15.94 -33.07 15.89
CA ALA A 31 15.34 -34.05 14.98
C ALA A 31 16.05 -33.93 13.63
N VAL A 32 16.84 -34.96 13.34
CA VAL A 32 17.45 -35.23 12.02
C VAL A 32 16.39 -35.93 11.18
N GLY A 33 16.03 -35.35 10.04
CA GLY A 33 15.14 -35.95 9.06
C GLY A 33 15.71 -35.78 7.66
N THR A 34 16.31 -36.85 7.14
CA THR A 34 16.83 -36.99 5.78
C THR A 34 15.70 -36.94 4.75
N MET A 35 15.74 -35.97 3.82
CA MET A 35 14.89 -35.94 2.61
C MET A 35 15.64 -36.58 1.43
N ALA A 36 15.08 -37.66 0.89
CA ALA A 36 15.46 -38.23 -0.39
C ALA A 36 14.66 -37.55 -1.52
N LEU A 37 15.37 -37.04 -2.53
CA LEU A 37 14.77 -36.52 -3.77
C LEU A 37 14.37 -37.70 -4.68
N ALA A 38 13.12 -37.73 -5.10
CA ALA A 38 12.68 -38.44 -6.29
C ALA A 38 11.82 -37.50 -7.14
N ALA A 39 12.31 -37.20 -8.34
CA ALA A 39 11.62 -36.42 -9.36
C ALA A 39 10.66 -37.33 -10.13
N CYS A 40 9.39 -36.93 -10.26
CA CYS A 40 8.49 -37.40 -11.30
C CYS A 40 7.55 -36.27 -11.71
N THR A 41 7.68 -35.85 -12.96
CA THR A 41 6.68 -35.16 -13.77
C THR A 41 5.41 -35.99 -13.90
N THR A 42 4.21 -35.39 -13.83
CA THR A 42 3.10 -35.54 -14.80
C THR A 42 1.79 -34.93 -14.29
N SER A 43 1.19 -34.13 -15.18
CA SER A 43 -0.26 -33.93 -15.42
C SER A 43 -1.21 -33.78 -14.23
N THR A 44 -1.66 -32.54 -14.03
CA THR A 44 -2.85 -32.17 -13.25
C THR A 44 -4.10 -32.93 -13.76
N PRO A 45 -4.85 -33.65 -12.89
CA PRO A 45 -6.14 -34.21 -13.27
C PRO A 45 -7.21 -33.12 -13.39
N PRO A 46 -8.23 -33.30 -14.26
CA PRO A 46 -9.26 -32.28 -14.50
C PRO A 46 -10.10 -32.01 -13.24
N THR A 47 -10.26 -30.73 -12.91
CA THR A 47 -11.17 -30.23 -11.88
C THR A 47 -12.63 -30.41 -12.34
N VAL A 48 -13.42 -31.18 -11.59
CA VAL A 48 -14.87 -31.29 -11.78
C VAL A 48 -15.56 -30.27 -10.88
N THR A 49 -16.23 -29.28 -11.47
CA THR A 49 -17.10 -28.34 -10.75
C THR A 49 -18.44 -29.03 -10.46
N VAL A 50 -18.79 -29.19 -9.18
CA VAL A 50 -20.10 -29.70 -8.76
C VAL A 50 -21.03 -28.52 -8.51
N THR A 51 -22.06 -28.37 -9.33
CA THR A 51 -23.18 -27.45 -9.08
C THR A 51 -24.18 -28.15 -8.15
N GLN A 52 -24.31 -27.68 -6.90
CA GLN A 52 -25.37 -28.13 -6.00
C GLN A 52 -26.68 -27.41 -6.36
N HIS A 53 -27.75 -28.16 -6.64
CA HIS A 53 -29.13 -27.67 -6.62
C HIS A 53 -29.76 -27.94 -5.26
N ALA A 54 -30.59 -27.01 -4.81
CA ALA A 54 -31.27 -27.06 -3.52
C ALA A 54 -32.46 -28.03 -3.52
N ASP A 55 -32.20 -29.33 -3.48
CA ASP A 55 -33.04 -30.30 -2.75
C ASP A 55 -32.15 -31.45 -2.25
N GLY A 56 -32.31 -31.81 -0.97
CA GLY A 56 -31.37 -32.65 -0.23
C GLY A 56 -31.50 -34.15 -0.46
N SER A 57 -31.44 -34.62 -1.70
CA SER A 57 -31.56 -36.05 -2.03
C SER A 57 -30.23 -36.65 -2.51
N GLN A 58 -29.62 -37.55 -1.72
CA GLN A 58 -28.38 -38.25 -2.10
C GLN A 58 -28.64 -39.42 -3.05
N VAL A 59 -27.92 -39.48 -4.17
CA VAL A 59 -27.86 -40.66 -5.05
C VAL A 59 -26.42 -41.17 -5.14
N THR A 60 -26.20 -42.40 -4.68
CA THR A 60 -24.93 -43.12 -4.73
C THR A 60 -24.76 -43.79 -6.10
N ALA A 61 -23.66 -43.53 -6.81
CA ALA A 61 -23.33 -44.21 -8.06
C ALA A 61 -22.42 -45.43 -7.83
N PRO A 62 -22.69 -46.61 -8.40
CA PRO A 62 -21.75 -47.74 -8.40
C PRO A 62 -20.69 -47.60 -9.51
N SER A 63 -19.49 -48.11 -9.23
CA SER A 63 -18.33 -48.11 -10.11
C SER A 63 -18.41 -49.14 -11.25
N LEU A 64 -17.79 -48.80 -12.39
CA LEU A 64 -17.66 -49.59 -13.62
C LEU A 64 -16.71 -50.79 -13.46
N SER A 65 -17.14 -51.96 -13.94
CA SER A 65 -16.37 -53.20 -14.06
C SER A 65 -16.55 -53.80 -15.47
N THR A 66 -15.47 -54.39 -15.98
CA THR A 66 -15.23 -54.78 -17.39
C THR A 66 -15.65 -56.23 -17.73
N SER A 67 -16.34 -56.40 -18.87
CA SER A 67 -16.37 -57.59 -19.78
C SER A 67 -17.12 -58.90 -19.34
N PRO A 68 -17.38 -59.87 -20.25
CA PRO A 68 -18.36 -59.87 -21.37
C PRO A 68 -19.34 -61.08 -21.31
N GLY A 69 -20.48 -61.00 -22.02
CA GLY A 69 -21.31 -62.19 -22.30
C GLY A 69 -22.73 -61.89 -22.80
N ALA A 70 -23.00 -62.23 -24.07
CA ALA A 70 -24.37 -62.41 -24.59
C ALA A 70 -24.94 -63.77 -24.10
N PRO A 71 -26.28 -63.99 -24.05
CA PRO A 71 -27.01 -64.29 -25.29
C PRO A 71 -28.46 -63.78 -25.39
N THR A 72 -28.87 -63.61 -26.65
CA THR A 72 -30.22 -63.71 -27.29
C THR A 72 -31.49 -63.78 -26.43
N SER A 73 -32.50 -62.96 -26.76
CA SER A 73 -33.79 -63.41 -27.35
C SER A 73 -34.70 -62.23 -27.76
N SER A 74 -35.45 -62.48 -28.82
CA SER A 74 -36.33 -61.65 -29.63
C SER A 74 -37.57 -61.04 -28.97
N SER A 75 -37.95 -59.82 -29.38
CA SER A 75 -39.35 -59.49 -29.71
C SER A 75 -39.47 -58.25 -30.61
N THR A 76 -40.37 -58.41 -31.58
CA THR A 76 -40.91 -57.50 -32.60
C THR A 76 -41.47 -56.18 -32.04
N GLY A 77 -41.26 -55.07 -32.77
CA GLY A 77 -42.18 -53.92 -32.71
C GLY A 77 -41.57 -52.57 -33.09
N GLY A 78 -42.01 -52.02 -34.23
CA GLY A 78 -42.06 -50.58 -34.47
C GLY A 78 -40.77 -49.90 -34.90
N SER A 79 -40.58 -49.79 -36.22
CA SER A 79 -39.74 -48.73 -36.79
C SER A 79 -40.42 -47.39 -36.50
N ALA A 80 -40.07 -46.78 -35.37
CA ALA A 80 -40.21 -45.36 -35.16
C ALA A 80 -38.80 -44.79 -35.28
N THR A 81 -38.49 -44.24 -36.45
CA THR A 81 -37.36 -43.31 -36.59
C THR A 81 -37.51 -42.27 -35.49
N PRO A 82 -36.57 -42.12 -34.54
CA PRO A 82 -36.56 -40.91 -33.76
C PRO A 82 -36.26 -39.82 -34.78
N THR A 83 -37.26 -39.00 -35.10
CA THR A 83 -37.01 -37.71 -35.71
C THR A 83 -36.15 -36.98 -34.70
N SER A 84 -34.84 -37.04 -34.91
CA SER A 84 -33.88 -36.15 -34.30
C SER A 84 -34.31 -34.75 -34.72
N SER A 85 -35.20 -34.15 -33.93
CA SER A 85 -35.35 -32.71 -33.88
C SER A 85 -33.96 -32.20 -33.55
N SER A 86 -33.20 -31.83 -34.58
CA SER A 86 -32.04 -30.97 -34.43
C SER A 86 -32.54 -29.76 -33.67
N ALA A 87 -32.24 -29.71 -32.36
CA ALA A 87 -32.32 -28.45 -31.63
C ALA A 87 -31.45 -27.50 -32.45
N THR A 88 -32.08 -26.53 -33.10
CA THR A 88 -31.39 -25.51 -33.85
C THR A 88 -30.36 -24.90 -32.90
N ASP A 89 -29.10 -24.88 -33.32
CA ASP A 89 -28.00 -24.17 -32.66
C ASP A 89 -28.30 -22.67 -32.71
N ALA A 90 -29.29 -22.25 -31.91
CA ALA A 90 -29.80 -20.90 -31.91
C ALA A 90 -28.70 -19.95 -31.43
N ILE A 91 -28.56 -18.82 -32.14
CA ILE A 91 -27.64 -17.76 -31.75
C ILE A 91 -27.94 -17.36 -30.31
N ARG A 92 -26.91 -17.38 -29.46
CA ARG A 92 -26.99 -16.94 -28.07
C ARG A 92 -25.94 -15.87 -27.83
N VAL A 93 -26.36 -14.72 -27.33
CA VAL A 93 -25.47 -13.62 -26.95
C VAL A 93 -25.56 -13.39 -25.44
N THR A 94 -24.42 -13.24 -24.79
CA THR A 94 -24.32 -12.91 -23.37
C THR A 94 -23.40 -11.73 -23.17
N ALA A 95 -23.71 -10.87 -22.21
CA ALA A 95 -22.87 -9.76 -21.81
C ALA A 95 -22.47 -9.88 -20.33
N THR A 96 -21.26 -9.44 -20.01
CA THR A 96 -20.77 -9.28 -18.64
C THR A 96 -20.21 -7.87 -18.49
N PRO A 97 -20.78 -7.01 -17.62
CA PRO A 97 -22.05 -7.17 -16.92
C PRO A 97 -23.24 -7.41 -17.87
N ALA A 98 -24.33 -7.96 -17.34
CA ALA A 98 -25.53 -8.22 -18.15
C ALA A 98 -26.10 -6.91 -18.73
N PHE A 99 -26.71 -7.00 -19.90
CA PHE A 99 -27.43 -5.85 -20.45
C PHE A 99 -28.57 -5.43 -19.49
N GLY A 100 -28.69 -4.11 -19.31
CA GLY A 100 -29.57 -3.48 -18.33
C GLY A 100 -28.91 -3.23 -16.97
N SER A 101 -27.69 -3.71 -16.72
CA SER A 101 -26.97 -3.45 -15.47
C SER A 101 -26.77 -1.94 -15.21
N SER A 102 -26.99 -1.55 -13.96
CA SER A 102 -26.66 -0.22 -13.42
C SER A 102 -25.50 -0.31 -12.44
N ASP A 103 -24.98 0.84 -12.02
CA ASP A 103 -23.93 0.97 -11.01
C ASP A 103 -22.62 0.24 -11.36
N VAL A 104 -22.37 0.08 -12.66
CA VAL A 104 -21.13 -0.51 -13.17
C VAL A 104 -19.98 0.47 -12.95
N GLY A 105 -18.87 -0.03 -12.40
CA GLY A 105 -17.67 0.76 -12.19
C GLY A 105 -17.06 1.21 -13.52
N PRO A 106 -16.48 2.42 -13.60
CA PRO A 106 -15.87 2.88 -14.87
C PRO A 106 -14.71 2.02 -15.39
N ASN A 107 -14.11 1.20 -14.51
CA ASN A 107 -13.02 0.28 -14.83
C ASN A 107 -13.49 -1.18 -14.89
N ASP A 108 -14.78 -1.47 -14.65
CA ASP A 108 -15.27 -2.84 -14.75
C ASP A 108 -15.25 -3.24 -16.23
N PRO A 109 -14.59 -4.36 -16.59
CA PRO A 109 -14.50 -4.77 -17.98
C PRO A 109 -15.88 -5.17 -18.48
N ILE A 110 -16.26 -4.65 -19.65
CA ILE A 110 -17.46 -5.05 -20.38
C ILE A 110 -17.05 -6.02 -21.48
N SER A 111 -17.68 -7.18 -21.50
CA SER A 111 -17.48 -8.21 -22.52
C SER A 111 -18.82 -8.69 -23.06
N VAL A 112 -18.90 -8.89 -24.38
CA VAL A 112 -20.01 -9.51 -25.09
C VAL A 112 -19.48 -10.77 -25.75
N MET A 113 -20.16 -11.90 -25.54
CA MET A 113 -19.86 -13.19 -26.15
C MET A 113 -21.03 -13.69 -26.97
N ALA A 114 -20.74 -14.23 -28.14
CA ALA A 114 -21.69 -14.92 -29.01
C ALA A 114 -21.36 -16.42 -29.06
N PHE A 115 -22.39 -17.25 -28.92
CA PHE A 115 -22.32 -18.70 -29.06
C PHE A 115 -23.12 -19.10 -30.30
N HIS A 116 -22.60 -20.11 -31.03
CA HIS A 116 -23.12 -20.54 -32.34
C HIS A 116 -23.18 -19.43 -33.39
N ALA A 117 -22.45 -18.33 -33.18
CA ALA A 117 -22.40 -17.17 -34.05
C ALA A 117 -21.05 -16.43 -33.97
N GLN A 118 -20.77 -15.64 -34.98
CA GLN A 118 -19.69 -14.66 -35.01
C GLN A 118 -20.26 -13.24 -34.94
N LEU A 119 -19.67 -12.41 -34.10
CA LEU A 119 -19.88 -10.97 -34.06
C LEU A 119 -19.28 -10.34 -35.33
N LYS A 120 -20.04 -9.52 -36.04
CA LYS A 120 -19.58 -8.87 -37.28
C LYS A 120 -19.05 -7.46 -37.05
N SER A 121 -19.77 -6.70 -36.23
CA SER A 121 -19.39 -5.35 -35.80
C SER A 121 -19.99 -5.08 -34.44
N MET A 122 -19.21 -4.48 -33.55
CA MET A 122 -19.65 -4.05 -32.23
C MET A 122 -19.27 -2.60 -32.04
N THR A 123 -20.21 -1.83 -31.51
CA THR A 123 -20.04 -0.41 -31.20
C THR A 123 -20.55 -0.16 -29.79
N MET A 124 -19.93 0.79 -29.10
CA MET A 124 -20.40 1.22 -27.79
C MET A 124 -20.36 2.75 -27.73
N SER A 125 -21.49 3.36 -27.41
CA SER A 125 -21.64 4.82 -27.35
C SER A 125 -22.38 5.26 -26.10
N GLY A 126 -21.93 6.34 -25.47
CA GLY A 126 -22.55 6.93 -24.29
C GLY A 126 -23.67 7.90 -24.63
N SER A 127 -24.63 8.05 -23.72
CA SER A 127 -25.67 9.06 -23.77
C SER A 127 -25.15 10.51 -23.73
N ASP A 128 -23.87 10.68 -23.36
CA ASP A 128 -23.13 11.95 -23.38
C ASP A 128 -22.44 12.22 -24.74
N GLY A 129 -22.62 11.34 -25.74
CA GLY A 129 -21.97 11.41 -27.04
C GLY A 129 -20.56 10.79 -27.08
N SER A 130 -20.09 10.16 -26.00
CA SER A 130 -18.82 9.43 -26.03
C SER A 130 -18.90 8.19 -26.93
N VAL A 131 -17.80 7.88 -27.59
CA VAL A 131 -17.60 6.62 -28.31
C VAL A 131 -16.53 5.84 -27.56
N VAL A 132 -16.80 4.58 -27.25
CA VAL A 132 -15.91 3.71 -26.48
C VAL A 132 -15.28 2.72 -27.45
N ASN A 133 -13.94 2.75 -27.55
CA ASN A 133 -13.23 1.77 -28.34
C ASN A 133 -13.33 0.39 -27.70
N GLY A 134 -13.41 -0.63 -28.54
CA GLY A 134 -13.34 -2.02 -28.10
C GLY A 134 -12.67 -2.90 -29.15
N GLN A 135 -12.33 -4.10 -28.72
CA GLN A 135 -11.58 -5.06 -29.51
C GLN A 135 -12.38 -6.36 -29.63
N MET A 136 -12.34 -6.94 -30.83
CA MET A 136 -12.86 -8.28 -31.09
C MET A 136 -11.84 -9.33 -30.65
N GLY A 137 -12.31 -10.37 -29.98
CA GLY A 137 -11.49 -11.54 -29.64
C GLY A 137 -11.27 -12.45 -30.85
N ASP A 138 -10.36 -13.42 -30.68
CA ASP A 138 -10.02 -14.38 -31.74
C ASP A 138 -11.25 -15.15 -32.22
N GLY A 139 -11.38 -15.30 -33.55
CA GLY A 139 -12.53 -15.98 -34.16
C GLY A 139 -13.83 -15.18 -34.12
N ASN A 140 -13.77 -13.89 -33.75
CA ASN A 140 -14.89 -12.95 -33.74
C ASN A 140 -16.09 -13.42 -32.91
N ASN A 141 -15.90 -14.25 -31.87
CA ASN A 141 -16.99 -14.71 -31.01
C ASN A 141 -17.14 -13.88 -29.72
N SER A 142 -16.25 -12.91 -29.51
CA SER A 142 -16.25 -12.05 -28.33
C SER A 142 -15.80 -10.63 -28.66
N TRP A 143 -16.22 -9.68 -27.84
CA TRP A 143 -15.83 -8.28 -27.92
C TRP A 143 -15.70 -7.70 -26.51
N SER A 144 -14.72 -6.82 -26.27
CA SER A 144 -14.59 -6.10 -25.00
C SER A 144 -14.20 -4.64 -25.19
N ASN A 145 -14.63 -3.76 -24.29
CA ASN A 145 -14.16 -2.38 -24.30
C ASN A 145 -12.67 -2.29 -23.93
N THR A 146 -12.00 -1.28 -24.47
CA THR A 146 -10.58 -1.00 -24.22
C THR A 146 -10.37 0.34 -23.53
N ASP A 147 -11.28 1.30 -23.74
CA ASP A 147 -11.25 2.58 -23.03
C ASP A 147 -11.94 2.47 -21.67
N LYS A 148 -11.45 3.26 -20.69
CA LYS A 148 -12.15 3.50 -19.41
C LYS A 148 -13.45 4.26 -19.67
N LEU A 149 -14.50 3.93 -18.92
CA LEU A 149 -15.80 4.58 -19.04
C LEU A 149 -15.86 5.89 -18.23
N LYS A 150 -16.91 6.68 -18.44
CA LYS A 150 -17.20 7.88 -17.63
C LYS A 150 -18.22 7.56 -16.55
N TYR A 151 -18.14 8.24 -15.41
CA TYR A 151 -19.17 8.16 -14.36
C TYR A 151 -20.52 8.68 -14.82
N GLY A 152 -21.59 7.99 -14.38
CA GLY A 152 -22.98 8.41 -14.54
C GLY A 152 -23.48 8.49 -15.99
N VAL A 153 -22.81 7.79 -16.91
CA VAL A 153 -23.19 7.69 -18.32
C VAL A 153 -23.89 6.35 -18.58
N LYS A 154 -24.99 6.41 -19.33
CA LYS A 154 -25.63 5.22 -19.90
C LYS A 154 -25.01 4.95 -21.26
N TYR A 155 -24.42 3.78 -21.41
CA TYR A 155 -23.83 3.31 -22.65
C TYR A 155 -24.77 2.34 -23.35
N THR A 156 -24.88 2.49 -24.67
CA THR A 156 -25.55 1.56 -25.57
C THR A 156 -24.50 0.77 -26.33
N ILE A 157 -24.64 -0.55 -26.34
CA ILE A 157 -23.79 -1.49 -27.06
C ILE A 157 -24.64 -2.05 -28.19
N SER A 158 -24.19 -1.85 -29.43
CA SER A 158 -24.92 -2.26 -30.63
C SER A 158 -24.04 -3.06 -31.56
N GLY A 159 -24.61 -4.07 -32.20
CA GLY A 159 -23.90 -4.92 -33.14
C GLY A 159 -24.76 -5.97 -33.83
N GLU A 160 -24.10 -6.93 -34.46
CA GLU A 160 -24.74 -8.02 -35.20
C GLU A 160 -24.00 -9.33 -34.93
N ALA A 161 -24.74 -10.37 -34.53
CA ALA A 161 -24.26 -11.75 -34.45
C ALA A 161 -24.79 -12.55 -35.64
N VAL A 162 -23.91 -13.24 -36.36
CA VAL A 162 -24.25 -14.07 -37.52
C VAL A 162 -24.00 -15.53 -37.18
N GLY A 163 -25.07 -16.33 -37.22
CA GLY A 163 -25.05 -17.75 -36.95
C GLY A 163 -24.31 -18.54 -38.02
N THR A 164 -23.92 -19.77 -37.67
CA THR A 164 -23.28 -20.70 -38.64
C THR A 164 -24.20 -21.08 -39.80
N ASP A 165 -25.51 -20.98 -39.60
CA ASP A 165 -26.56 -21.17 -40.61
C ASP A 165 -26.83 -19.91 -41.47
N GLY A 166 -26.09 -18.82 -41.23
CA GLY A 166 -26.23 -17.54 -41.91
C GLY A 166 -27.37 -16.67 -41.36
N THR A 167 -28.08 -17.10 -40.32
CA THR A 167 -29.07 -16.25 -39.65
C THR A 167 -28.39 -15.07 -38.96
N SER A 168 -29.04 -13.91 -38.94
CA SER A 168 -28.53 -12.71 -38.27
C SER A 168 -29.41 -12.32 -37.10
N GLN A 169 -28.78 -12.00 -35.98
CA GLN A 169 -29.42 -11.48 -34.79
C GLN A 169 -28.81 -10.12 -34.41
N PRO A 170 -29.61 -9.03 -34.35
CA PRO A 170 -29.13 -7.75 -33.87
C PRO A 170 -28.83 -7.84 -32.36
N ILE A 171 -27.75 -7.17 -31.95
CA ILE A 171 -27.38 -6.96 -30.55
C ILE A 171 -27.71 -5.51 -30.22
N ASP A 172 -28.55 -5.32 -29.22
CA ASP A 172 -28.82 -4.01 -28.62
C ASP A 172 -28.93 -4.20 -27.11
N GLY A 173 -28.00 -3.59 -26.39
CA GLY A 173 -27.87 -3.70 -24.95
C GLY A 173 -27.47 -2.37 -24.34
N THR A 174 -27.77 -2.17 -23.06
CA THR A 174 -27.35 -0.96 -22.36
C THR A 174 -26.67 -1.30 -21.06
N ILE A 175 -25.72 -0.47 -20.63
CA ILE A 175 -25.05 -0.54 -19.32
C ILE A 175 -24.98 0.87 -18.77
N THR A 176 -25.32 1.06 -17.50
CA THR A 176 -25.23 2.37 -16.84
C THR A 176 -24.13 2.35 -15.80
N THR A 177 -23.19 3.28 -15.92
CA THR A 177 -22.12 3.43 -14.94
C THR A 177 -22.61 4.11 -13.67
N VAL A 178 -21.94 3.81 -12.56
CA VAL A 178 -22.22 4.44 -11.26
C VAL A 178 -22.16 5.96 -11.33
N LYS A 179 -23.08 6.63 -10.64
CA LYS A 179 -23.17 8.09 -10.55
C LYS A 179 -22.97 8.57 -9.10
N PRO A 180 -21.73 8.61 -8.60
CA PRO A 180 -21.48 9.05 -7.23
C PRO A 180 -21.81 10.54 -7.08
N ALA A 181 -22.32 10.93 -5.91
CA ALA A 181 -22.58 12.34 -5.58
C ALA A 181 -21.27 13.17 -5.53
N SER A 182 -20.17 12.52 -5.17
CA SER A 182 -18.81 13.07 -5.18
C SER A 182 -17.80 11.96 -5.39
N THR A 183 -16.67 12.29 -6.00
CA THR A 183 -15.51 11.40 -6.12
C THR A 183 -14.39 11.84 -5.17
N MET A 184 -13.53 10.89 -4.77
CA MET A 184 -12.47 11.08 -3.79
C MET A 184 -11.12 11.26 -4.48
N ALA A 185 -10.46 12.38 -4.16
CA ALA A 185 -9.10 12.65 -4.61
C ALA A 185 -8.06 11.87 -3.80
N ALA A 186 -6.90 11.62 -4.41
CA ALA A 186 -5.68 11.21 -3.72
C ALA A 186 -4.54 12.18 -4.05
N TYR A 187 -3.49 12.18 -3.22
CA TYR A 187 -2.35 13.08 -3.36
C TYR A 187 -1.05 12.32 -3.08
N ILE A 188 -0.08 12.43 -3.99
CA ILE A 188 1.29 11.96 -3.76
C ILE A 188 2.12 13.14 -3.22
N GLN A 189 2.78 12.93 -2.08
CA GLN A 189 3.53 13.97 -1.36
C GLN A 189 4.70 14.54 -2.17
N ILE A 190 5.43 13.68 -2.89
CA ILE A 190 6.65 14.06 -3.61
C ILE A 190 6.26 14.86 -4.86
N PRO A 191 6.77 16.10 -5.03
CA PRO A 191 6.53 16.88 -6.25
C PRO A 191 7.23 16.29 -7.47
N ASN A 192 6.68 16.54 -8.66
CA ASN A 192 7.34 16.20 -9.92
C ASN A 192 8.72 16.85 -10.02
N ASP A 193 9.64 16.13 -10.66
CA ASP A 193 11.02 16.53 -10.97
C ASP A 193 11.90 16.84 -9.74
N SER A 194 11.38 16.62 -8.53
CA SER A 194 12.14 16.82 -7.30
C SER A 194 13.25 15.76 -7.14
N THR A 195 14.24 16.07 -6.32
CA THR A 195 15.27 15.11 -5.90
C THR A 195 15.15 14.85 -4.41
N VAL A 196 15.03 13.58 -4.03
CA VAL A 196 14.87 13.14 -2.63
C VAL A 196 15.98 12.19 -2.23
N GLY A 197 16.20 12.01 -0.93
CA GLY A 197 17.23 11.11 -0.42
C GLY A 197 16.84 9.63 -0.54
N ILE A 198 17.83 8.76 -0.30
CA ILE A 198 17.72 7.31 -0.52
C ILE A 198 16.73 6.58 0.41
N ALA A 199 16.18 7.25 1.42
CA ALA A 199 15.22 6.69 2.36
C ALA A 199 13.82 7.32 2.26
N ALA A 200 13.57 8.17 1.26
CA ALA A 200 12.26 8.79 1.03
C ALA A 200 11.16 7.74 0.77
N PRO A 201 10.10 7.64 1.59
CA PRO A 201 8.93 6.86 1.18
C PRO A 201 8.10 7.64 0.15
N ILE A 202 7.39 6.91 -0.71
CA ILE A 202 6.32 7.51 -1.51
C ILE A 202 5.05 7.47 -0.67
N VAL A 203 4.49 8.63 -0.33
CA VAL A 203 3.28 8.73 0.49
C VAL A 203 2.10 9.12 -0.38
N VAL A 204 1.09 8.23 -0.46
CA VAL A 204 -0.22 8.51 -1.08
C VAL A 204 -1.22 8.78 0.04
N THR A 205 -1.81 9.98 0.05
CA THR A 205 -2.85 10.38 0.99
C THR A 205 -4.19 10.53 0.27
N PHE A 206 -5.22 9.83 0.76
CA PHE A 206 -6.57 9.94 0.22
C PHE A 206 -7.34 11.08 0.92
N ALA A 207 -8.26 11.72 0.22
CA ALA A 207 -9.07 12.81 0.78
C ALA A 207 -10.08 12.34 1.86
N GLY A 208 -10.25 11.02 2.02
CA GLY A 208 -11.05 10.38 3.06
C GLY A 208 -10.54 8.97 3.38
N THR A 209 -11.31 8.21 4.16
CA THR A 209 -11.02 6.82 4.50
C THR A 209 -11.24 5.90 3.29
N VAL A 210 -10.33 4.95 3.08
CA VAL A 210 -10.44 3.86 2.10
C VAL A 210 -10.66 2.55 2.85
N THR A 211 -11.82 1.91 2.67
CA THR A 211 -12.11 0.60 3.29
C THR A 211 -11.73 -0.56 2.38
N ASN A 212 -11.87 -0.40 1.06
CA ASN A 212 -11.38 -1.36 0.06
C ASN A 212 -9.92 -1.06 -0.33
N ARG A 213 -9.03 -1.22 0.64
CA ARG A 213 -7.59 -0.93 0.51
C ARG A 213 -6.93 -1.77 -0.60
N ALA A 214 -7.32 -3.04 -0.72
CA ALA A 214 -6.79 -3.94 -1.74
C ALA A 214 -7.12 -3.47 -3.17
N ALA A 215 -8.33 -2.93 -3.41
CA ALA A 215 -8.69 -2.39 -4.72
C ALA A 215 -7.88 -1.13 -5.07
N ALA A 216 -7.61 -0.26 -4.09
CA ALA A 216 -6.76 0.90 -4.32
C ALA A 216 -5.29 0.51 -4.55
N GLU A 217 -4.74 -0.39 -3.72
CA GLU A 217 -3.32 -0.77 -3.77
C GLU A 217 -2.92 -1.50 -5.05
N LYS A 218 -3.82 -2.31 -5.64
CA LYS A 218 -3.56 -3.00 -6.93
C LYS A 218 -3.25 -2.04 -8.07
N GLU A 219 -3.78 -0.82 -8.01
CA GLU A 219 -3.63 0.21 -9.03
C GLU A 219 -2.45 1.15 -8.73
N LEU A 220 -1.61 0.83 -7.73
CA LEU A 220 -0.43 1.61 -7.36
C LEU A 220 0.85 0.92 -7.84
N HIS A 221 1.49 1.51 -8.83
CA HIS A 221 2.67 0.97 -9.48
C HIS A 221 3.88 1.87 -9.30
N VAL A 222 5.04 1.25 -9.05
CA VAL A 222 6.31 1.94 -8.87
C VAL A 222 7.36 1.26 -9.72
N THR A 223 8.01 2.03 -10.58
CA THR A 223 9.14 1.57 -11.38
C THR A 223 10.30 2.55 -11.28
N ILE A 224 11.49 2.09 -11.67
CA ILE A 224 12.68 2.93 -11.74
C ILE A 224 13.31 2.87 -13.13
N ASN A 225 14.13 3.86 -13.47
CA ASN A 225 15.05 3.86 -14.62
C ASN A 225 14.41 3.43 -15.95
N GLY A 226 13.17 3.88 -16.22
CA GLY A 226 12.46 3.56 -17.47
C GLY A 226 11.73 2.21 -17.46
N GLY A 227 11.13 1.83 -16.33
CA GLY A 227 10.23 0.67 -16.22
C GLY A 227 10.82 -0.54 -15.50
N GLN A 228 12.05 -0.46 -15.00
CA GLN A 228 12.65 -1.51 -14.17
C GLN A 228 11.85 -1.68 -12.87
N GLN A 229 11.51 -2.93 -12.55
CA GLN A 229 10.87 -3.28 -11.28
C GLN A 229 11.86 -3.16 -10.12
N ILE A 230 11.35 -2.75 -8.95
CA ILE A 230 12.12 -2.67 -7.70
C ILE A 230 11.39 -3.47 -6.62
N GLU A 231 12.14 -4.30 -5.86
CA GLU A 231 11.56 -5.01 -4.72
C GLU A 231 11.18 -4.01 -3.62
N GLY A 232 9.88 -3.91 -3.35
CA GLY A 232 9.33 -3.04 -2.32
C GLY A 232 7.90 -3.45 -1.96
N SER A 233 7.33 -2.75 -1.00
CA SER A 233 5.95 -2.98 -0.57
C SER A 233 5.28 -1.66 -0.24
N TRP A 234 4.00 -1.58 -0.60
CA TRP A 234 3.07 -0.64 0.01
C TRP A 234 2.77 -1.09 1.44
N GLY A 235 2.46 -0.14 2.32
CA GLY A 235 2.05 -0.37 3.70
C GLY A 235 0.98 0.64 4.09
N TRP A 236 -0.17 0.17 4.54
CA TRP A 236 -1.27 1.02 4.95
C TRP A 236 -1.11 1.49 6.38
N MET A 237 -1.18 2.80 6.56
CA MET A 237 -1.05 3.43 7.86
C MET A 237 -2.39 3.47 8.59
N GLN A 238 -2.34 3.85 9.87
CA GLN A 238 -3.55 4.18 10.61
C GLN A 238 -4.25 5.39 9.97
N ASP A 239 -5.58 5.33 9.86
CA ASP A 239 -6.37 6.46 9.39
C ASP A 239 -6.37 7.57 10.45
N GLU A 240 -6.03 8.78 10.05
CA GLU A 240 -5.84 9.95 10.91
C GLU A 240 -6.56 11.18 10.36
N ASP A 241 -6.97 12.12 11.22
CA ASP A 241 -7.47 13.43 10.77
C ASP A 241 -6.28 14.38 10.52
N ILE A 242 -5.56 14.09 9.44
CA ILE A 242 -4.35 14.79 9.00
C ILE A 242 -4.64 16.28 8.76
N GLN A 243 -5.84 16.60 8.27
CA GLN A 243 -6.24 17.97 7.97
C GLN A 243 -6.84 18.72 9.17
N GLY A 244 -7.09 18.05 10.29
CA GLY A 244 -7.72 18.64 11.47
C GLY A 244 -9.16 19.13 11.22
N LYS A 245 -9.89 18.47 10.31
CA LYS A 245 -11.25 18.85 9.88
C LYS A 245 -12.32 17.86 10.32
N GLY A 246 -11.97 16.90 11.17
CA GLY A 246 -12.86 15.84 11.66
C GLY A 246 -13.09 14.70 10.66
N VAL A 247 -12.43 14.72 9.50
CA VAL A 247 -12.49 13.64 8.50
C VAL A 247 -11.18 12.88 8.56
N LYS A 248 -11.25 11.57 8.83
CA LYS A 248 -10.07 10.72 8.75
C LYS A 248 -9.68 10.49 7.29
N GLN A 249 -8.37 10.53 7.03
CA GLN A 249 -7.76 10.20 5.77
C GLN A 249 -6.98 8.90 5.90
N SER A 250 -7.11 8.03 4.89
CA SER A 250 -6.20 6.90 4.74
C SER A 250 -4.90 7.34 4.09
N ARG A 251 -3.80 6.71 4.50
CA ARG A 251 -2.48 6.84 3.87
C ARG A 251 -1.92 5.47 3.57
N VAL A 252 -1.25 5.36 2.43
CA VAL A 252 -0.43 4.20 2.08
C VAL A 252 0.94 4.70 1.66
N HIS A 253 1.97 4.08 2.21
CA HIS A 253 3.36 4.43 1.95
C HIS A 253 4.00 3.31 1.15
N PHE A 254 4.83 3.63 0.16
CA PHE A 254 5.74 2.66 -0.46
C PHE A 254 7.16 2.93 -0.01
N ARG A 255 7.87 1.85 0.34
CA ARG A 255 9.33 1.86 0.36
C ARG A 255 9.88 0.59 -0.30
N PRO A 256 11.05 0.67 -0.95
CA PRO A 256 11.82 -0.49 -1.33
C PRO A 256 12.28 -1.28 -0.10
N LYS A 257 12.67 -2.53 -0.32
CA LYS A 257 13.21 -3.42 0.71
C LYS A 257 14.45 -2.84 1.38
N ASP A 258 15.40 -2.44 0.55
CA ASP A 258 16.61 -1.71 0.90
C ASP A 258 16.46 -0.25 0.46
N PHE A 259 17.33 0.65 0.93
CA PHE A 259 17.31 2.04 0.45
C PHE A 259 17.33 2.15 -1.07
N TRP A 260 16.69 3.20 -1.59
CA TRP A 260 16.64 3.47 -3.02
C TRP A 260 18.05 3.49 -3.64
N PRO A 261 18.23 2.91 -4.83
CA PRO A 261 19.48 3.08 -5.57
C PRO A 261 19.76 4.57 -5.81
N ALA A 262 20.96 5.02 -5.45
CA ALA A 262 21.35 6.41 -5.66
C ALA A 262 21.26 6.79 -7.14
N LYS A 263 20.84 8.03 -7.43
CA LYS A 263 20.68 8.57 -8.80
C LYS A 263 19.61 7.86 -9.65
N ALA A 264 18.79 7.00 -9.06
CA ALA A 264 17.66 6.39 -9.76
C ALA A 264 16.61 7.44 -10.15
N LYS A 265 15.96 7.22 -11.29
CA LYS A 265 14.73 7.94 -11.67
C LYS A 265 13.55 7.08 -11.27
N VAL A 266 12.64 7.61 -10.48
CA VAL A 266 11.46 6.89 -9.98
C VAL A 266 10.23 7.40 -10.71
N HIS A 267 9.41 6.45 -11.16
CA HIS A 267 8.12 6.68 -11.78
C HIS A 267 7.03 5.99 -10.96
N VAL A 268 5.99 6.74 -10.60
CA VAL A 268 4.84 6.26 -9.83
C VAL A 268 3.59 6.49 -10.66
N GLU A 269 2.81 5.43 -10.86
CA GLU A 269 1.49 5.48 -11.46
C GLU A 269 0.47 5.03 -10.42
N ALA A 270 -0.61 5.80 -10.28
CA ALA A 270 -1.74 5.47 -9.44
C ALA A 270 -3.01 5.53 -10.32
N ASP A 271 -3.45 4.38 -10.83
CA ASP A 271 -4.56 4.21 -11.76
C ASP A 271 -5.94 4.26 -11.07
N LEU A 272 -6.12 5.32 -10.29
CA LEU A 272 -7.16 5.42 -9.27
C LEU A 272 -8.53 5.89 -9.79
N TYR A 273 -8.60 6.49 -10.98
CA TYR A 273 -9.88 6.85 -11.59
C TYR A 273 -10.74 5.59 -11.75
N GLY A 274 -12.02 5.62 -11.37
CA GLY A 274 -12.89 4.45 -11.55
C GLY A 274 -12.81 3.41 -10.45
N VAL A 275 -11.83 3.52 -9.53
CA VAL A 275 -11.62 2.53 -8.46
C VAL A 275 -12.63 2.72 -7.34
N ASN A 276 -13.26 1.63 -6.90
CA ASN A 276 -14.16 1.63 -5.76
C ASN A 276 -13.39 1.46 -4.44
N TYR A 277 -13.26 2.54 -3.67
CA TYR A 277 -12.60 2.56 -2.35
C TYR A 277 -13.47 2.00 -1.23
N GLY A 278 -14.69 1.55 -1.51
CA GLY A 278 -15.68 1.04 -0.57
C GLY A 278 -16.46 2.13 0.16
N THR A 279 -15.88 3.32 0.32
CA THR A 279 -16.49 4.54 0.90
C THR A 279 -16.79 5.61 -0.15
N GLY A 280 -16.33 5.40 -1.37
CA GLY A 280 -16.37 6.37 -2.46
C GLY A 280 -15.61 5.84 -3.66
N TRP A 281 -15.53 6.68 -4.70
CA TRP A 281 -14.92 6.32 -5.97
C TRP A 281 -13.75 7.23 -6.26
N GLY A 282 -12.65 6.68 -6.77
CA GLY A 282 -11.46 7.45 -7.11
C GLY A 282 -11.72 8.46 -8.23
N ARG A 283 -11.28 9.70 -8.01
CA ARG A 283 -11.62 10.83 -8.88
C ARG A 283 -10.75 10.93 -10.13
N GLU A 284 -9.48 10.57 -10.06
CA GLU A 284 -8.52 10.70 -11.15
C GLU A 284 -7.35 9.73 -11.01
N ASN A 285 -6.66 9.49 -12.12
CA ASN A 285 -5.34 8.88 -12.12
C ASN A 285 -4.27 9.90 -11.71
N LEU A 286 -3.19 9.43 -11.08
CA LEU A 286 -2.04 10.27 -10.72
C LEU A 286 -0.76 9.67 -11.28
N THR A 287 0.14 10.54 -11.73
CA THR A 287 1.51 10.17 -12.12
C THR A 287 2.49 11.06 -11.38
N ARG A 288 3.61 10.48 -10.94
CA ARG A 288 4.73 11.22 -10.37
C ARG A 288 6.07 10.70 -10.85
N ASP A 289 6.89 11.64 -11.29
CA ASP A 289 8.28 11.40 -11.68
C ASP A 289 9.20 12.19 -10.77
N PHE A 290 10.19 11.53 -10.17
CA PHE A 290 11.17 12.18 -9.32
C PHE A 290 12.50 11.45 -9.34
N ASN A 291 13.52 12.05 -8.73
CA ASN A 291 14.88 11.53 -8.73
C ASN A 291 15.33 11.18 -7.32
N ILE A 292 16.16 10.14 -7.21
CA ILE A 292 16.92 9.83 -6.01
C ILE A 292 18.27 10.53 -6.08
N GLY A 293 18.66 11.21 -5.01
CA GLY A 293 19.95 11.89 -4.91
C GLY A 293 21.15 10.94 -4.78
N PRO A 294 22.34 11.48 -4.47
CA PRO A 294 23.50 10.66 -4.09
C PRO A 294 23.21 9.83 -2.82
N LYS A 295 24.02 8.78 -2.60
CA LYS A 295 23.96 7.95 -1.38
C LYS A 295 24.52 8.75 -0.21
N ILE A 296 23.66 9.51 0.46
CA ILE A 296 23.99 10.23 1.69
C ILE A 296 23.28 9.58 2.87
N ILE A 297 24.04 9.27 3.92
CA ILE A 297 23.54 8.77 5.20
C ILE A 297 24.10 9.65 6.30
N VAL A 298 23.24 10.09 7.21
CA VAL A 298 23.68 10.73 8.45
C VAL A 298 23.77 9.64 9.51
N LYS A 299 24.95 9.43 10.08
CA LYS A 299 25.17 8.43 11.14
C LYS A 299 25.48 9.13 12.45
N THR A 300 24.85 8.67 13.52
CA THR A 300 25.11 9.18 14.87
C THR A 300 26.04 8.24 15.64
N ASP A 301 26.88 8.81 16.48
CA ASP A 301 27.69 8.10 17.47
C ASP A 301 27.44 8.78 18.82
N ILE A 302 26.47 8.23 19.53
CA ILE A 302 25.92 8.78 20.78
C ILE A 302 26.97 8.78 21.88
N GLU A 303 27.86 7.78 21.90
CA GLU A 303 28.93 7.62 22.90
C GLU A 303 30.08 8.59 22.66
N LYS A 304 30.48 8.79 21.40
CA LYS A 304 31.54 9.76 21.07
C LYS A 304 31.03 11.18 20.88
N HIS A 305 29.71 11.39 21.00
CA HIS A 305 29.08 12.69 20.79
C HIS A 305 29.36 13.27 19.39
N ARG A 306 29.31 12.43 18.35
CA ARG A 306 29.63 12.79 16.97
C ARG A 306 28.49 12.48 16.02
N LEU A 307 28.24 13.40 15.09
CA LEU A 307 27.40 13.18 13.92
C LEU A 307 28.26 13.16 12.67
N TYR A 308 28.14 12.10 11.88
CA TYR A 308 28.85 11.93 10.62
C TYR A 308 27.89 12.08 9.45
N VAL A 309 28.30 12.80 8.41
CA VAL A 309 27.63 12.75 7.11
C VAL A 309 28.51 11.90 6.21
N ILE A 310 27.94 10.79 5.74
CA ILE A 310 28.62 9.80 4.90
C ILE A 310 28.01 9.92 3.51
N GLN A 311 28.84 10.18 2.51
CA GLN A 311 28.44 10.15 1.11
C GLN A 311 29.26 9.09 0.39
N ASP A 312 28.59 8.18 -0.33
CA ASP A 312 29.25 7.12 -1.10
C ASP A 312 30.30 6.34 -0.26
N ASP A 313 29.91 6.00 0.98
CA ASP A 313 30.71 5.27 1.97
C ASP A 313 31.95 6.02 2.52
N GLN A 314 32.08 7.33 2.23
CA GLN A 314 33.12 8.19 2.78
C GLN A 314 32.54 9.24 3.74
N VAL A 315 33.20 9.46 4.88
CA VAL A 315 32.84 10.52 5.81
C VAL A 315 33.25 11.87 5.21
N ILE A 316 32.26 12.67 4.79
CA ILE A 316 32.48 14.01 4.23
C ILE A 316 32.34 15.12 5.28
N LYS A 317 31.64 14.85 6.39
CA LYS A 317 31.49 15.76 7.52
C LYS A 317 31.52 14.99 8.82
N ASN A 318 32.07 15.63 9.85
CA ASN A 318 32.17 15.09 11.19
C ASN A 318 31.96 16.23 12.19
N TYR A 319 30.80 16.27 12.84
CA TYR A 319 30.42 17.37 13.73
C TYR A 319 30.43 16.95 15.20
N PRO A 320 30.97 17.79 16.12
CA PRO A 320 30.72 17.63 17.54
C PRO A 320 29.27 17.99 17.85
N VAL A 321 28.56 17.10 18.54
CA VAL A 321 27.14 17.31 18.85
C VAL A 321 26.85 16.99 20.32
N SER A 322 25.67 17.36 20.78
CA SER A 322 25.09 16.88 22.04
C SER A 322 23.73 16.27 21.73
N TYR A 323 23.47 15.04 22.16
CA TYR A 323 22.18 14.38 21.97
C TYR A 323 21.21 14.64 23.13
N GLY A 324 20.03 14.03 23.06
CA GLY A 324 19.11 13.89 24.18
C GLY A 324 19.71 13.09 25.34
N LYS A 325 19.21 13.31 26.57
CA LYS A 325 19.74 12.62 27.76
C LYS A 325 19.66 11.09 27.63
N PRO A 326 20.61 10.33 28.21
CA PRO A 326 20.53 8.87 28.23
C PRO A 326 19.22 8.37 28.84
N ALA A 327 18.70 7.24 28.35
CA ALA A 327 17.45 6.66 28.83
C ALA A 327 17.48 6.31 30.32
N SER A 328 18.66 5.97 30.84
CA SER A 328 18.89 5.71 32.26
C SER A 328 18.71 6.95 33.15
N VAL A 329 18.76 8.15 32.58
CA VAL A 329 18.57 9.42 33.28
C VAL A 329 17.14 9.94 33.09
N ASP A 330 16.67 10.01 31.84
CA ASP A 330 15.30 10.43 31.50
C ASP A 330 14.94 9.94 30.10
N ALA A 331 14.21 8.83 30.02
CA ALA A 331 13.76 8.24 28.76
C ALA A 331 12.89 9.18 27.91
N GLY A 332 12.19 10.14 28.52
CA GLY A 332 11.37 11.11 27.77
C GLY A 332 12.20 12.24 27.13
N ARG A 333 13.52 12.24 27.36
CA ARG A 333 14.49 13.19 26.80
C ARG A 333 15.53 12.54 25.91
N THR A 334 15.46 11.21 25.75
CA THR A 334 16.39 10.44 24.94
C THR A 334 16.09 10.62 23.47
N THR A 335 17.15 10.76 22.67
CA THR A 335 17.02 10.67 21.21
C THR A 335 16.57 9.27 20.84
N VAL A 336 15.54 9.14 20.04
CA VAL A 336 14.99 7.84 19.66
C VAL A 336 15.95 7.12 18.71
N SER A 337 16.16 5.82 18.94
CA SER A 337 16.89 4.92 18.04
C SER A 337 16.00 4.49 16.87
N GLY A 338 16.59 4.37 15.69
CA GLY A 338 15.96 3.92 14.46
C GLY A 338 16.53 4.67 13.26
N VAL A 339 16.12 4.25 12.07
CA VAL A 339 16.39 5.02 10.85
C VAL A 339 15.30 6.06 10.70
N HIS A 340 15.64 7.31 11.02
CA HIS A 340 14.79 8.47 10.78
C HIS A 340 14.92 8.92 9.32
N VAL A 341 13.94 9.68 8.84
CA VAL A 341 13.96 10.31 7.51
C VAL A 341 13.84 11.81 7.66
N ILE A 342 14.77 12.57 7.07
CA ILE A 342 14.65 14.03 7.03
C ILE A 342 13.40 14.42 6.26
N THR A 343 12.58 15.30 6.84
CA THR A 343 11.29 15.71 6.27
C THR A 343 11.25 17.20 5.94
N GLU A 344 11.37 18.05 6.96
CA GLU A 344 11.27 19.51 6.83
C GLU A 344 12.54 20.18 7.34
N LYS A 345 12.75 21.44 6.93
CA LYS A 345 13.78 22.27 7.53
C LYS A 345 13.32 23.72 7.68
N PHE A 346 13.76 24.36 8.75
CA PHE A 346 13.39 25.72 9.13
C PHE A 346 14.65 26.53 9.45
N GLU A 347 14.77 27.74 8.89
CA GLU A 347 15.88 28.64 9.28
C GLU A 347 15.83 28.97 10.77
N VAL A 348 14.62 29.11 11.32
CA VAL A 348 14.38 29.21 12.76
C VAL A 348 13.12 28.42 13.10
N LYS A 349 13.20 27.54 14.09
CA LYS A 349 12.05 26.83 14.65
C LYS A 349 11.80 27.27 16.09
N SER A 350 10.60 27.74 16.38
CA SER A 350 10.14 27.92 17.76
C SER A 350 9.75 26.56 18.34
N MET A 351 10.47 26.11 19.35
CA MET A 351 10.25 24.83 20.04
C MET A 351 9.50 25.04 21.35
N CYS A 352 8.61 24.10 21.67
CA CYS A 352 7.78 24.12 22.87
C CYS A 352 7.53 22.71 23.35
N ASN A 353 7.88 22.47 24.61
CA ASN A 353 7.63 21.23 25.32
C ASN A 353 7.16 21.54 26.75
N PRO A 354 5.84 21.74 26.95
CA PRO A 354 5.27 22.06 28.25
C PRO A 354 5.56 21.01 29.32
N LYS A 355 5.71 19.73 28.93
CA LYS A 355 6.07 18.64 29.86
C LYS A 355 7.39 18.91 30.58
N TYR A 356 8.32 19.60 29.90
CA TYR A 356 9.62 19.99 30.44
C TYR A 356 9.73 21.49 30.74
N GLY A 357 8.60 22.21 30.74
CA GLY A 357 8.49 23.58 31.25
C GLY A 357 9.09 24.67 30.36
N TYR A 358 9.32 24.41 29.06
CA TYR A 358 9.81 25.44 28.14
C TYR A 358 8.91 25.57 26.91
N CYS A 359 8.70 26.82 26.45
CA CYS A 359 8.06 27.14 25.18
C CYS A 359 8.63 28.42 24.60
N GLY A 360 8.66 28.52 23.27
CA GLY A 360 9.13 29.71 22.56
C GLY A 360 10.64 29.77 22.37
N ILE A 361 11.36 28.67 22.60
CA ILE A 361 12.81 28.62 22.37
C ILE A 361 13.05 28.62 20.86
N LYS A 362 13.72 29.67 20.36
CA LYS A 362 14.01 29.83 18.93
C LYS A 362 15.33 29.15 18.60
N GLU A 363 15.25 28.02 17.92
CA GLU A 363 16.40 27.23 17.51
C GLU A 363 16.69 27.45 16.02
N PRO A 364 17.87 27.99 15.65
CA PRO A 364 18.26 28.18 14.25
C PRO A 364 18.58 26.88 13.52
N TRP A 365 18.45 26.91 12.19
CA TRP A 365 18.91 25.86 11.26
C TRP A 365 18.37 24.47 11.61
N ALA A 366 17.07 24.38 11.89
CA ALA A 366 16.44 23.18 12.40
C ALA A 366 15.99 22.26 11.26
N VAL A 367 16.53 21.05 11.24
CA VAL A 367 16.17 19.98 10.30
C VAL A 367 15.38 18.91 11.03
N ARG A 368 14.14 18.67 10.62
CA ARG A 368 13.24 17.70 11.25
C ARG A 368 13.62 16.29 10.86
N ILE A 369 13.78 15.43 11.86
CA ILE A 369 14.00 13.98 11.68
C ILE A 369 12.85 13.13 12.24
N ASN A 370 12.00 13.71 13.09
CA ASN A 370 10.84 13.03 13.65
C ASN A 370 9.71 14.01 14.01
N ASN A 371 8.45 13.58 13.85
CA ASN A 371 7.28 14.35 14.27
C ASN A 371 7.06 14.35 15.79
N ASN A 372 7.72 13.46 16.54
CA ASN A 372 7.73 13.51 18.01
C ASN A 372 8.41 14.79 18.57
N GLY A 373 9.04 15.60 17.71
CA GLY A 373 9.70 16.85 18.05
C GLY A 373 11.23 16.83 17.89
N GLU A 374 11.83 15.75 17.39
CA GLU A 374 13.28 15.68 17.19
C GLU A 374 13.74 16.43 15.94
N PHE A 375 14.76 17.27 16.16
CA PHE A 375 15.47 18.02 15.13
C PHE A 375 16.98 17.86 15.30
N ILE A 376 17.70 18.04 14.19
CA ILE A 376 19.12 18.41 14.20
C ILE A 376 19.17 19.93 14.04
N HIS A 377 19.71 20.67 15.01
CA HIS A 377 19.66 22.14 15.01
C HIS A 377 20.82 22.79 15.77
N ALA A 378 21.00 24.10 15.57
CA ALA A 378 21.92 24.89 16.39
C ALA A 378 21.38 25.02 17.81
N ASN A 379 22.22 24.91 18.83
CA ASN A 379 21.84 25.22 20.21
C ASN A 379 22.91 26.13 20.85
N PRO A 380 22.74 27.47 20.79
CA PRO A 380 23.74 28.42 21.28
C PRO A 380 24.08 28.27 22.77
N GLU A 381 23.13 27.82 23.59
CA GLU A 381 23.35 27.61 25.02
C GLU A 381 24.26 26.39 25.26
N THR A 382 24.01 25.28 24.56
CA THR A 382 24.85 24.08 24.62
C THR A 382 26.27 24.36 24.10
N GLU A 383 26.37 25.16 23.04
CA GLU A 383 27.64 25.64 22.48
C GLU A 383 28.39 26.51 23.50
N LYS A 384 27.74 27.50 24.09
CA LYS A 384 28.33 28.41 25.11
C LYS A 384 28.83 27.66 26.35
N LEU A 385 28.13 26.60 26.75
CA LEU A 385 28.55 25.73 27.86
C LEU A 385 29.70 24.79 27.47
N GLY A 386 30.10 24.75 26.20
CA GLY A 386 31.22 23.95 25.71
C GLY A 386 30.96 22.44 25.76
N LEU A 387 29.70 22.02 25.63
CA LEU A 387 29.25 20.63 25.82
C LEU A 387 29.17 19.81 24.52
N LEU A 388 29.22 20.47 23.36
CA LEU A 388 29.27 19.81 22.06
C LEU A 388 30.49 18.88 21.99
N GLY A 389 30.27 17.61 21.64
CA GLY A 389 31.32 16.59 21.62
C GLY A 389 31.69 16.02 23.00
N LYS A 390 30.95 16.34 24.06
CA LYS A 390 31.30 15.96 25.45
C LYS A 390 30.16 15.41 26.30
N ALA A 391 28.93 15.83 26.05
CA ALA A 391 27.79 15.43 26.89
C ALA A 391 26.47 15.45 26.11
N ASN A 392 25.52 14.62 26.53
CA ASN A 392 24.16 14.58 25.99
C ASN A 392 23.17 15.15 27.01
N ILE A 393 22.58 16.31 26.73
CA ILE A 393 21.87 17.11 27.73
C ILE A 393 20.44 17.55 27.39
N THR A 394 19.95 17.38 26.16
CA THR A 394 18.65 17.98 25.74
C THR A 394 17.48 16.99 25.81
N HIS A 395 16.46 17.17 24.96
CA HIS A 395 15.15 16.51 25.01
C HIS A 395 14.86 15.74 23.69
N GLY A 396 15.83 14.97 23.22
CA GLY A 396 15.75 14.20 21.98
C GLY A 396 16.51 14.82 20.80
N CYS A 397 16.54 16.15 20.68
CA CYS A 397 17.25 16.82 19.58
C CYS A 397 18.76 16.55 19.55
N VAL A 398 19.33 16.63 18.36
CA VAL A 398 20.78 16.65 18.11
C VAL A 398 21.23 18.10 18.00
N ASN A 399 21.97 18.56 19.01
CA ASN A 399 22.42 19.95 19.09
C ASN A 399 23.79 20.11 18.46
N MET A 400 23.96 21.19 17.70
CA MET A 400 25.20 21.57 17.02
C MET A 400 25.58 23.01 17.37
N SER A 401 26.80 23.41 16.98
CA SER A 401 27.16 24.84 16.94
C SER A 401 26.30 25.56 15.90
N VAL A 402 26.18 26.88 16.00
CA VAL A 402 25.43 27.66 14.99
C VAL A 402 26.01 27.49 13.59
N ALA A 403 27.34 27.44 13.47
CA ALA A 403 28.03 27.28 12.19
C ALA A 403 27.81 25.88 11.59
N ASP A 404 28.01 24.82 12.39
CA ASP A 404 27.85 23.44 11.93
C ASP A 404 26.39 23.12 11.58
N ALA A 405 25.43 23.66 12.34
CA ALA A 405 24.01 23.50 12.03
C ALA A 405 23.65 24.13 10.68
N LYS A 406 24.21 25.31 10.36
CA LYS A 406 23.99 25.96 9.07
C LYS A 406 24.60 25.15 7.93
N ASP A 407 25.80 24.62 8.11
CA ASP A 407 26.47 23.75 7.15
C ASP A 407 25.65 22.48 6.89
N PHE A 408 25.18 21.81 7.96
CA PHE A 408 24.29 20.66 7.86
C PHE A 408 22.94 20.99 7.20
N TYR A 409 22.32 22.11 7.57
CA TYR A 409 21.05 22.58 7.00
C TYR A 409 21.11 22.77 5.48
N ASN A 410 22.26 23.22 4.95
CA ASN A 410 22.47 23.39 3.52
C ASN A 410 22.61 22.05 2.78
N LEU A 411 23.19 21.05 3.43
CA LEU A 411 23.31 19.68 2.89
C LEU A 411 21.99 18.90 3.00
N ALA A 412 21.19 19.17 4.02
CA ALA A 412 19.98 18.42 4.31
C ALA A 412 18.83 18.72 3.33
N TYR A 413 18.21 17.65 2.85
CA TYR A 413 16.98 17.66 2.07
C TYR A 413 16.13 16.41 2.40
N TYR A 414 14.85 16.46 1.98
CA TYR A 414 13.88 15.41 2.26
C TYR A 414 14.37 14.03 1.82
N GLY A 415 14.20 13.01 2.65
CA GLY A 415 14.49 11.63 2.29
C GLY A 415 15.88 11.12 2.67
N ILE A 416 16.79 11.97 3.16
CA ILE A 416 18.08 11.48 3.67
C ILE A 416 17.82 10.69 4.97
N PRO A 417 18.35 9.45 5.11
CA PRO A 417 18.26 8.70 6.36
C PRO A 417 19.18 9.28 7.42
N VAL A 418 18.69 9.31 8.66
CA VAL A 418 19.47 9.55 9.88
C VAL A 418 19.45 8.29 10.74
N ASP A 419 20.57 7.58 10.77
CA ASP A 419 20.78 6.34 11.48
C ASP A 419 21.15 6.62 12.95
N VAL A 420 20.18 6.36 13.84
CA VAL A 420 20.33 6.53 15.28
C VAL A 420 20.34 5.18 15.98
N GLU A 421 21.45 4.86 16.63
CA GLU A 421 21.62 3.59 17.34
C GLU A 421 22.05 3.83 18.80
N GLY A 422 21.80 2.82 19.65
CA GLY A 422 22.40 2.78 20.99
C GLY A 422 21.81 3.72 22.05
N THR A 423 20.63 4.32 21.87
CA THR A 423 20.08 5.30 22.83
C THR A 423 19.26 4.68 23.96
N GLY A 424 18.76 3.45 23.76
CA GLY A 424 17.92 2.72 24.73
C GLY A 424 16.41 2.99 24.61
N VAL A 425 15.99 3.90 23.73
CA VAL A 425 14.58 4.14 23.39
C VAL A 425 14.41 3.90 21.90
N LYS A 426 13.59 2.93 21.49
CA LYS A 426 13.34 2.62 20.08
C LYS A 426 12.19 3.45 19.51
N MET A 427 12.27 3.73 18.22
CA MET A 427 11.18 4.29 17.45
C MET A 427 9.93 3.41 17.53
N SER A 428 8.78 4.07 17.48
CA SER A 428 7.45 3.50 17.64
C SER A 428 6.54 3.95 16.49
N TYR A 429 5.35 3.36 16.41
CA TYR A 429 4.33 3.76 15.43
C TYR A 429 3.71 5.14 15.69
N SER A 430 4.02 5.77 16.84
CA SER A 430 3.63 7.15 17.13
C SER A 430 4.62 8.20 16.62
N ASP A 431 5.81 7.75 16.20
CA ASP A 431 6.79 8.58 15.51
C ASP A 431 6.37 8.78 14.04
N TYR A 432 7.08 9.63 13.29
CA TYR A 432 6.92 9.75 11.85
C TYR A 432 8.12 10.49 11.26
N ILE A 433 8.76 10.02 10.18
CA ILE A 433 8.47 8.82 9.38
C ILE A 433 9.11 7.61 10.06
N TRP A 434 8.33 6.57 10.36
CA TRP A 434 8.81 5.36 11.05
C TRP A 434 8.96 4.14 10.14
N ASP A 435 8.76 4.31 8.83
CA ASP A 435 8.71 3.25 7.83
C ASP A 435 9.95 2.32 7.84
N TRP A 436 11.12 2.87 8.18
CA TRP A 436 12.40 2.15 8.30
C TRP A 436 12.71 1.68 9.74
N GLY A 437 11.83 1.94 10.70
CA GLY A 437 11.93 1.49 12.09
C GLY A 437 11.50 0.03 12.31
N VAL A 438 10.93 -0.61 11.28
CA VAL A 438 10.56 -2.03 11.27
C VAL A 438 11.29 -2.78 10.15
N ASP A 439 11.54 -4.08 10.35
CA ASP A 439 12.10 -4.93 9.31
C ASP A 439 11.13 -5.06 8.12
N TYR A 440 11.67 -5.47 6.98
CA TYR A 440 10.91 -5.50 5.73
C TYR A 440 9.73 -6.49 5.75
N ASN A 441 9.85 -7.62 6.46
CA ASN A 441 8.74 -8.58 6.53
C ASN A 441 7.57 -8.01 7.35
N THR A 442 7.88 -7.33 8.45
CA THR A 442 6.89 -6.57 9.21
C THR A 442 6.25 -5.48 8.34
N TRP A 443 7.04 -4.69 7.60
CA TRP A 443 6.51 -3.66 6.69
C TRP A 443 5.56 -4.24 5.64
N LYS A 444 5.98 -5.35 5.00
CA LYS A 444 5.19 -6.03 3.98
C LYS A 444 3.85 -6.53 4.51
N SER A 445 3.77 -6.90 5.80
CA SER A 445 2.51 -7.32 6.43
C SER A 445 1.45 -6.20 6.53
N PHE A 446 1.83 -4.94 6.29
CA PHE A 446 0.90 -3.81 6.25
C PHE A 446 0.28 -3.57 4.87
N SER A 447 0.73 -4.30 3.84
CA SER A 447 0.09 -4.35 2.53
C SER A 447 -1.33 -4.92 2.65
N ALA A 448 -2.22 -4.48 1.77
CA ALA A 448 -3.56 -5.06 1.62
C ALA A 448 -3.61 -6.23 0.61
N LEU A 449 -2.47 -6.67 0.07
CA LEU A 449 -2.34 -7.69 -0.99
C LEU A 449 -1.67 -8.98 -0.54
#